data_AF-A0A534JEW2-F1
#
_entry.id   AF-A0A534JEW2-F1
#
_cell.length_a   1.000
_cell.length_b   1.000
_cell.length_c   1.000
_cell.angle_alpha   90.00
_cell.angle_beta   90.00
_cell.angle_gamma   90.00
#
_symmetry.space_group_name_H-M   'P 1'
#
loop_
_entity.id
_entity.type
_entity.pdbx_description
1 polymer ?
#
loop_
_entity_poly.entity_id
_entity_poly.type
_entity_poly.pdbx_seq_one_letter_code
_entity_poly.pdbx_strand_id
1 'polypeptide(L)' 'MLIRSSNPKQAISELEKLPMIQEIIGTTGDSDIVARIGAATNEELRQTIVNKVQTMPGVLSTETFLAFPKL' A
#
# COMPACT_ATOMS: atom_id res chain seq x y z
N MET A 1 3.53 -1.57 -4.04
CA MET A 1 3.48 -2.25 -2.73
C MET A 1 2.44 -3.34 -2.82
N LEU A 2 2.73 -4.51 -2.28
CA LEU A 2 1.81 -5.62 -2.14
C LEU A 2 1.24 -5.64 -0.73
N ILE A 3 -0.03 -6.01 -0.58
CA ILE A 3 -0.71 -6.05 0.72
C ILE A 3 -1.47 -7.37 0.82
N ARG A 4 -1.22 -8.10 1.91
CA ARG A 4 -2.07 -9.21 2.38
C ARG A 4 -3.14 -8.64 3.30
N SER A 5 -4.39 -9.05 3.11
CA SER A 5 -5.53 -8.50 3.81
C SER A 5 -6.53 -9.58 4.23
N SER A 6 -7.03 -9.50 5.46
CA SER A 6 -8.15 -10.33 5.92
C SER A 6 -9.51 -9.84 5.42
N ASN A 7 -9.57 -8.60 4.96
CA ASN A 7 -10.78 -7.98 4.40
C ASN A 7 -10.39 -6.95 3.33
N PRO A 8 -10.15 -7.39 2.08
CA PRO A 8 -9.64 -6.53 1.02
C PRO A 8 -10.53 -5.33 0.73
N LYS A 9 -11.86 -5.48 0.84
CA LYS A 9 -12.81 -4.37 0.63
C LYS A 9 -12.61 -3.24 1.64
N GLN A 10 -12.42 -3.59 2.92
CA GLN A 10 -12.17 -2.60 3.97
C GLN A 10 -10.81 -1.93 3.79
N ALA A 11 -9.76 -2.73 3.54
CA ALA A 11 -8.42 -2.19 3.33
C ALA A 11 -8.36 -1.24 2.13
N ILE A 12 -9.00 -1.58 1.00
CA ILE A 12 -9.11 -0.69 -0.17
C ILE A 12 -9.80 0.62 0.20
N SER A 13 -10.94 0.57 0.91
CA SER A 13 -11.65 1.79 1.31
C SER A 13 -10.83 2.70 2.24
N GLU A 14 -9.99 2.14 3.11
CA GLU A 14 -9.07 2.94 3.93
C GLU A 14 -7.90 3.50 3.12
N LEU A 15 -7.36 2.74 2.15
CA LEU A 15 -6.29 3.19 1.26
C LEU A 15 -6.73 4.35 0.36
N GLU A 16 -7.96 4.33 -0.15
CA GLU A 16 -8.53 5.39 -1.00
C GLU A 16 -8.59 6.76 -0.29
N LYS A 17 -8.57 6.79 1.06
CA LYS A 17 -8.54 8.03 1.84
C LYS A 17 -7.16 8.68 1.89
N LEU A 18 -6.10 7.97 1.46
CA LEU A 18 -4.74 8.48 1.50
C LEU A 18 -4.38 9.17 0.17
N PRO A 19 -4.05 10.48 0.19
CA PRO A 19 -3.79 11.23 -1.04
C PRO A 19 -2.54 10.76 -1.82
N MET A 20 -1.65 10.04 -1.15
CA MET A 20 -0.44 9.48 -1.74
C MET A 20 -0.64 8.17 -2.49
N ILE A 21 -1.82 7.54 -2.36
CA ILE A 21 -2.17 6.37 -3.15
C ILE A 21 -2.56 6.84 -4.54
N GLN A 22 -1.81 6.37 -5.54
CA GLN A 22 -1.99 6.73 -6.94
C GLN A 22 -2.86 5.73 -7.69
N GLU A 23 -2.85 4.47 -7.24
CA GLU A 23 -3.53 3.36 -7.91
C GLU A 23 -3.70 2.18 -6.95
N ILE A 24 -4.82 1.48 -7.07
CA ILE A 24 -5.16 0.29 -6.29
C ILE A 24 -5.75 -0.76 -7.23
N ILE A 25 -5.27 -1.99 -7.14
CA ILE A 25 -5.76 -3.13 -7.90
C ILE A 25 -5.94 -4.30 -6.94
N GLY A 26 -7.14 -4.87 -6.89
CA GLY A 26 -7.38 -6.14 -6.22
C GLY A 26 -6.84 -7.31 -7.06
N THR A 27 -6.20 -8.28 -6.42
CA THR A 27 -5.55 -9.40 -7.10
C THR A 27 -6.00 -10.74 -6.52
N THR A 28 -5.90 -11.81 -7.32
CA THR A 28 -6.22 -13.18 -6.91
C THR A 28 -4.96 -14.02 -6.60
N GLY A 29 -3.79 -13.38 -6.61
CA GLY A 29 -2.50 -14.04 -6.39
C GLY A 29 -2.15 -14.17 -4.92
N ASP A 30 -0.86 -14.24 -4.63
CA ASP A 30 -0.41 -14.28 -3.24
C ASP A 30 -0.84 -13.02 -2.49
N SER A 31 -0.73 -11.83 -3.05
CA SER A 31 -1.28 -10.65 -2.38
C SER A 31 -2.72 -10.39 -2.79
N ASP A 32 -3.51 -9.83 -1.88
CA ASP A 32 -4.90 -9.46 -2.12
C ASP A 32 -5.01 -8.12 -2.85
N ILE A 33 -4.02 -7.23 -2.63
CA ILE A 33 -4.01 -5.87 -3.18
C ILE A 33 -2.61 -5.51 -3.67
N VAL A 34 -2.54 -4.87 -4.83
CA VAL A 34 -1.39 -4.11 -5.32
C VAL A 34 -1.74 -2.62 -5.25
N ALA A 35 -0.91 -1.83 -4.58
CA ALA A 35 -1.07 -0.38 -4.51
C ALA A 35 0.19 0.34 -4.98
N ARG A 36 0.00 1.40 -5.78
CA ARG A 36 1.05 2.34 -6.15
C ARG A 36 0.96 3.57 -5.26
N ILE A 37 2.10 3.94 -4.67
CA ILE A 37 2.21 5.03 -3.72
C ILE A 37 3.29 6.00 -4.20
N GLY A 38 3.00 7.30 -4.14
CA GLY A 38 3.94 8.37 -4.42
C GLY A 38 4.28 9.14 -3.14
N ALA A 39 5.52 9.58 -3.00
CA ALA A 39 5.96 10.45 -1.93
C ALA A 39 7.10 11.35 -2.44
N ALA A 40 7.27 12.53 -1.83
CA ALA A 40 8.36 13.43 -2.20
C ALA A 40 9.72 12.93 -1.70
N THR A 41 9.72 12.17 -0.60
CA THR A 41 10.93 11.62 0.02
C THR A 41 10.73 10.17 0.46
N ASN A 42 11.84 9.44 0.60
CA ASN A 42 11.83 8.09 1.14
C ASN A 42 11.33 8.04 2.60
N GLU A 43 11.61 9.07 3.39
CA GLU A 43 11.13 9.11 4.78
C GLU A 43 9.62 9.29 4.84
N GLU A 44 9.05 10.17 4.03
CA GLU A 44 7.59 10.32 3.91
C GLU A 44 6.93 9.00 3.46
N LEU A 45 7.53 8.31 2.49
CA LEU A 45 7.08 7.00 2.04
C LEU A 45 7.06 5.99 3.20
N ARG A 46 8.18 5.89 3.92
CA ARG A 46 8.33 4.97 5.06
C ARG A 46 7.32 5.26 6.17
N GLN A 47 7.16 6.54 6.53
CA GLN A 47 6.22 6.99 7.56
C GLN A 47 4.78 6.61 7.19
N THR A 48 4.38 6.77 5.93
CA THR A 48 3.04 6.35 5.50
C THR A 48 2.85 4.85 5.55
N ILE A 49 3.84 4.08 5.09
CA ILE A 49 3.71 2.61 5.08
C ILE A 49 3.59 2.09 6.51
N VAL A 50 4.51 2.49 7.40
CA VAL A 50 4.58 1.98 8.78
C VAL A 50 3.44 2.51 9.64
N ASN A 51 3.18 3.83 9.62
CA ASN A 51 2.26 4.44 10.58
C ASN A 51 0.82 4.54 10.10
N LYS A 52 0.58 4.39 8.79
CA LYS A 52 -0.77 4.46 8.23
C LYS A 52 -1.20 3.10 7.71
N VAL A 53 -0.48 2.56 6.72
CA VAL A 53 -0.96 1.36 6.02
C VAL A 53 -0.86 0.10 6.87
N GLN A 54 0.27 -0.17 7.53
CA GLN A 54 0.44 -1.38 8.32
C GLN A 54 -0.46 -1.43 9.56
N THR A 55 -0.92 -0.29 10.05
CA THR A 55 -1.85 -0.19 11.18
C THR A 55 -3.32 -0.17 10.77
N MET A 56 -3.64 -0.20 9.46
CA MET A 56 -5.02 -0.15 8.99
C MET A 56 -5.79 -1.43 9.35
N PRO A 57 -7.06 -1.30 9.75
CA PRO A 57 -7.95 -2.45 9.90
C PRO A 57 -8.01 -3.28 8.61
N GLY A 58 -7.82 -4.58 8.74
CA GLY A 58 -7.85 -5.51 7.62
C GLY A 58 -6.52 -5.67 6.89
N VAL A 59 -5.47 -4.90 7.20
CA VAL A 59 -4.11 -5.13 6.67
C VAL A 59 -3.40 -6.15 7.56
N LEU A 60 -2.88 -7.23 6.96
CA LEU A 60 -2.13 -8.28 7.66
C LEU A 60 -0.62 -8.10 7.50
N SER A 61 -0.17 -7.79 6.28
CA SER A 61 1.22 -7.49 6.00
C SER A 61 1.37 -6.69 4.71
N THR A 62 2.52 -6.04 4.55
CA THR A 62 2.88 -5.29 3.35
C THR A 62 4.27 -5.67 2.87
N GLU A 63 4.46 -5.73 1.56
CA GLU A 63 5.78 -5.82 0.92
C GLU A 63 5.98 -4.65 -0.04
N THR A 64 7.03 -3.86 0.20
CA THR A 64 7.25 -2.60 -0.52
C THR A 64 8.40 -2.73 -1.50
N PHE A 65 8.09 -2.54 -2.78
CA PHE A 65 9.06 -2.47 -3.86
C PHE A 65 9.32 -1.00 -4.20
N LEU A 66 10.54 -0.53 -3.99
CA LEU A 66 10.94 0.83 -4.35
C LEU A 66 11.12 0.91 -5.88
N ALA A 67 10.46 1.89 -6.49
CA ALA A 67 10.65 2.18 -7.91
C ALA A 67 11.90 3.07 -8.06
N PHE A 68 12.92 2.53 -8.73
CA PHE A 68 14.11 3.29 -9.12
C PHE A 68 14.00 3.67 -10.60
N PRO A 69 14.55 4.84 -11.00
CA PRO A 69 14.69 5.16 -12.43
C PRO A 69 15.46 4.03 -13.13
N LYS A 70 15.14 3.77 -14.40
CA LYS A 70 16.00 2.91 -15.22
C LYS A 70 17.39 3.55 -15.30
N LEU A 71 18.41 2.77 -14.99
CA LEU A 71 19.83 3.14 -15.14
C LEU A 71 20.17 3.45 -16.60
#